data_AF-A0A1N7QZR0-F1
#
_entry.id   AF-A0A1N7QZR0-F1
#
_cell.length_a   1.000
_cell.length_b   1.000
_cell.length_c   1.000
_cell.angle_alpha   90.00
_cell.angle_beta   90.00
_cell.angle_gamma   90.00
#
_symmetry.space_group_name_H-M   'P 1'
#
loop_
_entity.id
_entity.type
_entity.pdbx_description
1 polymer ?
#
loop_
_entity_poly.entity_id
_entity_poly.type
_entity_poly.pdbx_seq_one_letter_code
_entity_poly.pdbx_strand_id
1 'polypeptide(L)'
;MENKNTEINELLVRLKQELLQDYKIVDFWEADTTAIGIQIGTALIYISTFNYDKTHKYNIIIEKYDTGEIIEKEKESTYNELVEIIQKIQE
;
A
#
# COMPACT_ATOMS: atom_id res chain seq x y z
N MET A 1 4.67 -9.05 -9.09
CA MET A 1 5.80 -9.57 -8.30
C MET A 1 5.59 -11.07 -8.12
N GLU A 2 6.59 -11.89 -8.41
CA GLU A 2 6.43 -13.36 -8.44
C GLU A 2 6.14 -13.96 -7.05
N ASN A 3 6.54 -13.29 -5.97
CA ASN A 3 6.39 -13.75 -4.59
C ASN A 3 5.12 -13.27 -3.88
N LYS A 4 4.32 -12.38 -4.48
CA LYS A 4 3.10 -11.84 -3.87
C LYS A 4 1.86 -12.56 -4.38
N ASN A 5 0.80 -12.57 -3.57
CA ASN A 5 -0.49 -13.13 -3.96
C ASN A 5 -1.12 -12.33 -5.11
N THR A 6 -2.20 -12.90 -5.67
CA THR A 6 -2.92 -12.31 -6.80
C THR A 6 -3.44 -10.92 -6.46
N GLU A 7 -3.96 -10.73 -5.24
CA GLU A 7 -4.60 -9.49 -4.81
C GLU A 7 -3.61 -8.32 -4.72
N ILE A 8 -2.41 -8.54 -4.17
CA ILE A 8 -1.34 -7.54 -4.17
C ILE A 8 -0.86 -7.25 -5.59
N ASN A 9 -0.72 -8.29 -6.42
CA ASN A 9 -0.31 -8.10 -7.81
C ASN A 9 -1.33 -7.28 -8.62
N GLU A 10 -2.61 -7.56 -8.46
CA GLU A 10 -3.69 -6.79 -9.07
C GLU A 10 -3.72 -5.35 -8.56
N LEU A 11 -3.57 -5.15 -7.25
CA LEU A 11 -3.46 -3.82 -6.64
C LEU A 11 -2.34 -3.02 -7.32
N LEU A 12 -1.13 -3.57 -7.43
CA LEU A 12 0.01 -2.89 -8.05
C LEU A 12 -0.26 -2.54 -9.53
N VAL A 13 -0.94 -3.42 -10.27
CA VAL A 13 -1.34 -3.13 -11.66
C VAL A 13 -2.31 -1.95 -11.72
N ARG A 14 -3.34 -1.93 -10.85
CA ARG A 14 -4.32 -0.83 -10.80
C ARG A 14 -3.66 0.49 -10.40
N LEU A 15 -2.84 0.46 -9.35
CA LEU A 15 -2.05 1.63 -8.90
C LEU A 15 -1.17 2.16 -10.03
N LYS A 16 -0.50 1.29 -10.79
CA LYS A 16 0.33 1.71 -11.94
C LYS A 16 -0.48 2.34 -13.08
N GLN A 17 -1.74 1.98 -13.24
CA GLN A 17 -2.62 2.52 -14.29
C GLN A 17 -3.25 3.85 -13.89
N GLU A 18 -3.64 4.00 -12.62
CA GLU A 18 -4.40 5.16 -12.13
C GLU A 18 -3.53 6.24 -11.49
N LEU A 19 -2.43 5.87 -10.84
CA LEU A 19 -1.49 6.84 -10.30
C LEU A 19 -0.53 7.28 -11.41
N LEU A 20 -0.65 8.55 -11.80
CA LEU A 20 0.28 9.21 -12.72
C LEU A 20 1.68 9.46 -12.10
N GLN A 21 1.90 9.02 -10.85
CA GLN A 21 3.09 9.35 -10.07
C GLN A 21 4.01 8.16 -9.82
N ASP A 22 5.30 8.47 -9.73
CA ASP A 22 6.35 7.52 -9.37
C ASP A 22 6.25 7.14 -7.89
N TYR A 23 5.67 5.97 -7.60
CA TYR A 23 5.86 5.30 -6.33
C TYR A 23 7.02 4.30 -6.44
N LYS A 24 7.71 4.06 -5.33
CA LYS A 24 8.73 3.01 -5.24
C LYS A 24 8.20 1.86 -4.41
N ILE A 25 8.35 0.64 -4.90
CA ILE A 25 8.10 -0.54 -4.06
C ILE A 25 9.29 -0.67 -3.11
N VAL A 26 8.99 -0.69 -1.81
CA VAL A 26 9.96 -0.76 -0.70
C VAL A 26 9.55 -1.88 0.24
N ASP A 27 9.43 -3.06 -0.34
CA ASP A 27 9.03 -4.27 0.37
C ASP A 27 10.21 -5.21 0.50
N PHE A 28 10.63 -5.44 1.75
CA PHE A 28 11.80 -6.25 2.09
C PHE A 28 11.42 -7.63 2.65
N TRP A 29 10.12 -7.94 2.75
CA TRP A 29 9.61 -9.14 3.41
C TRP A 29 9.15 -10.16 2.38
N GLU A 30 10.10 -10.94 1.86
CA GLU A 30 9.82 -11.93 0.82
C GLU A 30 8.84 -13.03 1.26
N ALA A 31 8.82 -13.35 2.56
CA ALA A 31 7.97 -14.39 3.14
C ALA A 31 6.51 -13.96 3.33
N ASP A 32 6.23 -12.65 3.46
CA ASP A 32 4.86 -12.16 3.53
C ASP A 32 4.34 -11.97 2.12
N THR A 33 3.50 -12.89 1.65
CA THR A 33 2.95 -12.82 0.28
C THR A 33 1.75 -11.90 0.18
N THR A 34 1.21 -11.43 1.30
CA THR A 34 -0.08 -10.72 1.42
C THR A 34 0.05 -9.25 1.77
N ALA A 35 1.27 -8.74 1.94
CA ALA A 35 1.52 -7.33 2.20
C ALA A 35 2.53 -6.74 1.22
N ILE A 36 2.47 -5.43 1.01
CA ILE A 36 3.44 -4.68 0.22
C ILE A 36 3.69 -3.31 0.84
N GLY A 37 4.94 -2.88 0.85
CA GLY A 37 5.35 -1.51 1.17
C GLY A 37 5.54 -0.69 -0.10
N ILE A 38 4.91 0.49 -0.18
CA ILE A 38 5.17 1.48 -1.22
C ILE A 38 5.59 2.81 -0.60
N GLN A 39 6.58 3.47 -1.21
CA GLN A 39 7.06 4.79 -0.82
C GLN A 39 6.56 5.82 -1.82
N ILE A 40 6.02 6.91 -1.28
CA ILE A 40 5.57 8.09 -2.04
C ILE A 40 6.07 9.33 -1.30
N GLY A 41 7.00 10.07 -1.91
CA GLY A 41 7.68 11.18 -1.24
C GLY A 41 8.38 10.71 0.04
N THR A 42 8.00 11.32 1.17
CA THR A 42 8.49 11.00 2.52
C THR A 42 7.60 10.04 3.28
N ALA A 43 6.51 9.55 2.68
CA ALA A 43 5.59 8.60 3.28
C ALA A 43 5.88 7.17 2.83
N LEU A 44 5.78 6.25 3.78
CA LEU A 44 5.79 4.81 3.60
C LEU A 44 4.38 4.28 3.88
N ILE A 45 3.81 3.58 2.91
CA ILE A 45 2.47 3.01 3.01
C ILE A 45 2.61 1.49 2.96
N TYR A 46 2.27 0.83 4.05
CA TYR A 46 2.12 -0.62 4.09
C TYR A 46 0.68 -0.98 3.78
N ILE A 47 0.49 -1.90 2.84
CA ILE A 47 -0.83 -2.32 2.37
C ILE A 47 -0.90 -3.85 2.48
N SER A 48 -1.87 -4.36 3.24
CA SER A 48 -2.08 -5.80 3.41
C SER A 48 -3.44 -6.22 2.88
N THR A 49 -3.46 -7.34 2.16
CA THR A 49 -4.65 -8.04 1.66
C THR A 49 -5.03 -9.23 2.53
N PHE A 50 -4.43 -9.42 3.71
CA PHE A 50 -4.65 -10.62 4.54
C PHE A 50 -6.14 -10.91 4.82
N ASN A 51 -6.95 -9.87 5.00
CA ASN A 51 -8.41 -9.98 5.23
C ASN A 51 -9.26 -9.65 4.00
N TYR A 52 -8.64 -9.39 2.84
CA TYR A 52 -9.33 -8.87 1.66
C TYR A 52 -10.46 -9.79 1.18
N ASP A 53 -10.24 -11.11 1.17
CA ASP A 53 -11.27 -12.09 0.76
C ASP A 53 -12.55 -12.04 1.59
N LYS A 54 -12.47 -11.53 2.82
CA LYS A 54 -13.62 -11.43 3.74
C LYS A 54 -14.24 -10.04 3.72
N THR A 55 -13.42 -8.99 3.68
CA THR A 55 -13.87 -7.61 3.90
C THR A 55 -13.94 -6.80 2.62
N HIS A 56 -13.27 -7.24 1.56
CA HIS A 56 -13.00 -6.48 0.33
C HIS A 56 -12.29 -5.14 0.62
N LYS A 57 -11.48 -5.10 1.70
CA LYS A 57 -10.71 -3.95 2.14
C LYS A 57 -9.26 -4.31 2.38
N TYR A 58 -8.38 -3.34 2.18
CA TYR A 58 -6.98 -3.40 2.52
C TYR A 58 -6.76 -2.91 3.95
N ASN A 59 -5.85 -3.53 4.69
CA ASN A 59 -5.31 -2.92 5.91
C ASN A 59 -4.13 -2.05 5.54
N ILE A 60 -4.16 -0.80 6.01
CA ILE A 60 -3.16 0.20 5.66
C ILE A 60 -2.52 0.74 6.93
N ILE A 61 -1.20 0.89 6.92
CA ILE A 61 -0.42 1.64 7.91
C ILE A 61 0.41 2.67 7.15
N ILE A 62 0.47 3.90 7.65
CA ILE A 62 1.24 4.99 7.02
C ILE A 62 2.25 5.51 8.02
N GLU A 63 3.50 5.62 7.59
CA GLU A 63 4.62 6.07 8.40
C GLU A 63 5.46 7.09 7.63
N LYS A 64 6.26 7.88 8.35
CA LYS A 64 7.35 8.63 7.73
C LYS A 64 8.47 7.66 7.36
N TYR A 65 8.84 7.63 6.09
CA TYR A 65 9.87 6.73 5.56
C TYR A 65 11.22 6.88 6.29
N ASP A 66 11.60 8.11 6.64
CA ASP A 66 12.92 8.38 7.24
C ASP A 66 12.99 8.05 8.74
N THR A 67 11.87 8.15 9.47
CA THR A 67 11.87 8.07 10.94
C THR A 67 11.09 6.88 11.49
N GLY A 68 10.25 6.24 10.67
CA GLY A 68 9.29 5.22 11.12
C GLY A 68 8.19 5.78 12.03
N GLU A 69 8.02 7.10 12.09
CA GLU A 69 6.95 7.72 12.87
C GLU A 69 5.60 7.41 12.21
N ILE A 70 4.70 6.77 12.94
CA ILE A 70 3.37 6.42 12.46
C ILE A 70 2.54 7.69 12.24
N ILE A 71 2.18 7.94 10.98
CA ILE A 71 1.27 9.01 10.55
C ILE A 71 -0.18 8.52 10.72
N GLU A 72 -0.45 7.29 10.28
CA GLU A 72 -1.77 6.66 10.38
C GLU A 72 -1.59 5.23 10.88
N LYS A 73 -2.32 4.89 11.95
CA LYS A 73 -2.34 3.52 12.50
C LYS A 73 -3.15 2.61 11.57
N GLU A 74 -3.05 1.30 11.81
CA GLU A 74 -3.77 0.31 11.04
C GLU A 74 -5.24 0.69 10.82
N LYS A 75 -5.61 0.83 9.55
CA LYS A 75 -6.95 1.20 9.11
C LYS A 75 -7.36 0.33 7.93
N GLU A 76 -8.59 -0.18 7.97
CA GLU A 76 -9.22 -0.78 6.80
C GLU A 76 -9.64 0.31 5.80
N SER A 77 -9.29 0.15 4.54
CA SER A 77 -9.70 1.03 3.45
C SER A 77 -10.06 0.25 2.19
N THR A 78 -11.05 0.75 1.46
CA THR A 78 -11.34 0.33 0.09
C THR A 78 -10.25 0.80 -0.87
N TYR A 79 -10.29 0.31 -2.11
CA TYR A 79 -9.37 0.76 -3.15
C TYR A 79 -9.47 2.27 -3.42
N ASN A 80 -10.69 2.81 -3.52
CA ASN A 80 -10.89 4.24 -3.79
C ASN A 80 -10.36 5.10 -2.64
N GLU A 81 -10.59 4.69 -1.39
CA GLU A 81 -10.05 5.40 -0.22
C GLU A 81 -8.52 5.35 -0.18
N LEU A 82 -7.90 4.22 -0.55
CA LEU A 82 -6.45 4.11 -0.69
C LEU A 82 -5.91 5.09 -1.74
N VAL A 83 -6.56 5.18 -2.91
CA VAL A 83 -6.17 6.12 -3.96
C VAL A 83 -6.29 7.57 -3.49
N GLU A 84 -7.37 7.93 -2.80
CA GLU A 84 -7.54 9.27 -2.21
C GLU A 84 -6.46 9.59 -1.16
N ILE A 85 -6.10 8.61 -0.31
CA ILE A 85 -5.02 8.76 0.67
C ILE A 85 -3.70 9.04 -0.05
N ILE A 86 -3.39 8.24 -1.07
CA ILE A 86 -2.16 8.40 -1.86
C ILE A 86 -2.11 9.78 -2.51
N GLN A 87 -3.21 10.25 -3.10
CA GLN A 87 -3.26 11.57 -3.75
C GLN A 87 -3.06 12.71 -2.76
N LYS A 88 -3.61 12.62 -1.54
CA LYS A 88 -3.44 13.64 -0.49
C LYS A 88 -2.01 13.73 0.05
N ILE A 89 -1.28 12.61 0.08
CA ILE A 89 0.13 12.58 0.50
C ILE A 89 1.03 13.33 -0.50
N GLN A 90 0.56 13.51 -1.74
CA GLN A 90 1.30 14.13 -2.83
C GLN A 90 1.13 15.67 -2.88
N GLU A 91 0.18 16.25 -2.14
CA GLU A 91 -0.06 17.70 -2.02
C GLU A 91 0.86 18.35 -0.96
#